data_AF-A0A2S8UAW0-F1
#
_entry.id   AF-A0A2S8UAW0-F1
#
_cell.length_a   1.000
_cell.length_b   1.000
_cell.length_c   1.000
_cell.angle_alpha   90.00
_cell.angle_beta   90.00
_cell.angle_gamma   90.00
#
_symmetry.space_group_name_H-M   'P 1'
#
loop_
_entity.id
_entity.type
_entity.pdbx_description
1 polymer ?
#
loop_
_entity_poly.entity_id
_entity_poly.type
_entity_poly.pdbx_seq_one_letter_code
_entity_poly.pdbx_strand_id
1 'polypeptide(L)' 'MRPRRLYVHHIAVDPALRRRRIGQELMDAAVAIGRAENVDAMRLDSWSFNSSAHAFFESEGFTPLNVVFERKLL' A
#
# COMPACT_ATOMS: atom_id res chain seq x y z
N MET A 1 6.81 22.44 6.07
CA MET A 1 7.63 21.48 5.29
C MET A 1 6.71 20.40 4.76
N ARG A 2 6.81 19.96 3.50
CA ARG A 2 6.01 18.82 3.00
C ARG A 2 6.68 17.52 3.48
N PRO A 3 5.94 16.56 4.08
CA PRO A 3 6.55 15.31 4.53
C PRO A 3 7.10 14.53 3.34
N ARG A 4 8.32 14.00 3.48
CA ARG A 4 8.96 13.14 2.48
C ARG A 4 8.37 11.74 2.61
N ARG A 5 8.04 11.12 1.49
CA ARG A 5 7.30 9.84 1.50
C ARG A 5 7.95 8.85 0.55
N LEU A 6 7.96 7.58 0.95
CA LEU A 6 8.20 6.48 0.04
C LEU A 6 6.87 6.11 -0.62
N TYR A 7 6.84 6.04 -1.95
CA TYR A 7 5.65 5.68 -2.69
C TYR A 7 5.81 4.28 -3.30
N VAL A 8 4.92 3.36 -2.92
CA VAL A 8 4.89 2.01 -3.49
C VAL A 8 4.06 2.05 -4.76
N HIS A 9 4.73 2.09 -5.91
CA HIS A 9 4.06 2.09 -7.21
C HIS A 9 3.36 0.76 -7.49
N HIS A 10 4.06 -0.35 -7.25
CA HIS A 10 3.54 -1.70 -7.48
C HIS A 10 4.03 -2.65 -6.41
N ILE A 11 3.12 -3.47 -5.91
CA ILE A 11 3.41 -4.63 -5.06
C ILE A 11 2.41 -5.72 -5.43
N ALA A 12 2.89 -6.94 -5.66
CA ALA A 12 2.05 -8.06 -6.03
C ALA A 12 2.66 -9.36 -5.53
N VAL A 13 1.78 -10.30 -5.21
CA VAL A 13 2.13 -11.70 -4.94
C VAL A 13 1.33 -12.56 -5.90
N ASP A 14 2.03 -13.49 -6.55
CA ASP A 14 1.41 -14.53 -7.38
C ASP A 14 0.24 -15.17 -6.62
N PRO A 15 -0.97 -15.25 -7.20
CA PRO A 15 -2.12 -15.89 -6.58
C PRO A 15 -1.84 -17.26 -5.95
N ALA A 16 -1.02 -18.10 -6.60
CA ALA A 16 -0.69 -19.45 -6.13
C ALA A 16 0.20 -19.45 -4.87
N LEU A 17 0.88 -18.33 -4.60
CA LEU A 17 1.81 -18.17 -3.48
C LEU A 17 1.25 -17.30 -2.34
N ARG A 18 0.00 -16.84 -2.45
CA ARG A 18 -0.65 -16.03 -1.40
C ARG A 18 -0.87 -16.84 -0.11
N ARG A 19 -1.14 -16.10 0.98
CA ARG A 19 -1.37 -16.65 2.33
C ARG A 19 -0.16 -17.37 2.94
N ARG A 20 1.04 -17.13 2.38
CA ARG A 20 2.33 -17.64 2.85
C ARG A 20 3.24 -16.54 3.40
N ARG A 21 2.66 -15.44 3.89
CA ARG A 21 3.36 -14.26 4.45
C ARG A 21 4.26 -13.46 3.48
N ILE A 22 4.43 -13.89 2.23
CA ILE A 22 5.21 -13.20 1.19
C ILE A 22 4.84 -11.70 1.05
N GLY A 23 3.55 -11.37 1.07
CA GLY A 23 3.12 -9.97 0.99
C GLY A 23 3.61 -9.11 2.15
N GLN A 24 3.61 -9.67 3.37
CA GLN A 24 4.12 -9.02 4.56
C GLN A 24 5.65 -8.89 4.49
N GLU A 25 6.37 -9.92 4.05
CA GLU A 25 7.83 -9.84 3.86
C GLU A 25 8.24 -8.76 2.83
N LEU A 26 7.48 -8.62 1.74
CA LEU A 26 7.67 -7.54 0.77
C LEU A 26 7.40 -6.16 1.39
N MET A 27 6.36 -6.03 2.23
CA MET A 27 6.04 -4.77 2.90
C MET A 27 7.08 -4.40 3.96
N ASP A 28 7.54 -5.37 4.75
CA ASP A 28 8.61 -5.20 5.75
C ASP A 28 9.89 -4.68 5.08
N ALA A 29 10.24 -5.21 3.90
CA ALA A 29 11.37 -4.72 3.11
C ALA A 29 11.16 -3.26 2.66
N ALA A 30 9.97 -2.89 2.20
CA ALA A 30 9.65 -1.51 1.83
C ALA A 30 9.69 -0.54 3.03
N VAL A 31 9.23 -0.98 4.20
CA VAL A 31 9.33 -0.24 5.46
C VAL A 31 10.78 -0.05 5.86
N ALA A 32 11.63 -1.08 5.73
CA ALA A 32 13.05 -0.99 6.01
C ALA A 32 13.74 0.06 5.12
N ILE A 33 13.40 0.09 3.82
CA ILE A 33 13.89 1.13 2.89
C ILE A 33 13.44 2.53 3.36
N GLY A 34 12.15 2.70 3.68
CA GLY A 34 11.62 3.99 4.14
C GLY A 34 12.32 4.49 5.42
N ARG A 35 12.57 3.58 6.38
CA ARG A 35 13.30 3.90 7.61
C ARG A 35 14.76 4.27 7.34
N ALA A 36 15.47 3.51 6.52
CA ALA A 36 16.87 3.79 6.17
C ALA A 36 17.01 5.15 5.48
N GLU A 37 16.03 5.51 4.67
CA GLU A 37 16.00 6.82 4.02
C GLU A 37 15.64 7.95 4.98
N ASN A 38 14.95 7.71 6.10
CA ASN A 38 14.31 8.72 6.95
C ASN A 38 13.15 9.43 6.24
N VAL A 39 12.19 8.68 5.69
CA VAL A 39 10.92 9.24 5.21
C VAL A 39 9.91 9.32 6.35
N ASP A 40 8.99 10.28 6.27
CA ASP A 40 7.97 10.52 7.31
C ASP A 40 6.79 9.54 7.20
N ALA A 41 6.53 9.02 6.01
CA ALA A 41 5.42 8.10 5.73
C ALA A 41 5.63 7.27 4.47
N MET A 42 4.86 6.18 4.37
CA MET A 42 4.67 5.42 3.13
C MET A 42 3.31 5.74 2.51
N ARG A 43 3.22 5.63 1.18
CA ARG A 43 1.97 5.85 0.44
C ARG A 43 1.84 4.87 -0.72
N LEU A 44 0.61 4.52 -1.03
CA LEU A 44 0.20 3.78 -2.22
C LEU A 44 -1.20 4.25 -2.61
N ASP A 45 -1.59 3.95 -3.84
CA ASP A 45 -2.98 4.07 -4.29
C ASP A 45 -3.48 2.68 -4.71
N SER A 46 -4.75 2.40 -4.44
CA SER A 46 -5.42 1.16 -4.80
C SER A 46 -6.83 1.46 -5.29
N TRP A 47 -7.29 0.70 -6.28
CA TRP A 47 -8.65 0.85 -6.81
C TRP A 47 -9.69 0.50 -5.75
N SER A 48 -10.79 1.26 -5.72
CA SER A 48 -11.87 1.11 -4.72
C SER A 48 -12.45 -0.30 -4.63
N PHE A 49 -12.47 -1.05 -5.74
CA PHE A 49 -12.95 -2.43 -5.80
C PHE A 49 -11.98 -3.47 -5.20
N ASN A 50 -10.73 -3.10 -4.93
CA ASN A 50 -9.68 -4.03 -4.49
C ASN A 50 -9.71 -4.26 -2.97
N SER A 51 -10.86 -4.69 -2.45
CA SER A 51 -11.11 -4.86 -1.02
C SER A 51 -10.14 -5.81 -0.33
N SER A 52 -9.70 -6.88 -1.03
CA SER A 52 -8.70 -7.80 -0.49
C SER A 52 -7.33 -7.14 -0.29
N ALA A 53 -6.93 -6.22 -1.17
CA ALA A 53 -5.69 -5.47 -0.97
C ALA A 53 -5.86 -4.43 0.14
N HIS A 54 -7.03 -3.78 0.24
CA HIS A 54 -7.30 -2.82 1.32
C HIS A 54 -7.19 -3.48 2.70
N ALA A 55 -7.80 -4.65 2.90
CA ALA A 55 -7.68 -5.40 4.15
C ALA A 55 -6.22 -5.76 4.47
N PHE A 56 -5.42 -6.08 3.45
CA PHE A 56 -3.99 -6.30 3.61
C PHE A 56 -3.27 -5.00 4.04
N PHE A 57 -3.47 -3.89 3.33
CA PHE A 57 -2.83 -2.61 3.67
C PHE A 57 -3.23 -2.11 5.06
N GLU A 58 -4.48 -2.25 5.46
CA GLU A 58 -4.95 -1.94 6.82
C GLU A 58 -4.25 -2.80 7.87
N SER A 59 -4.06 -4.11 7.59
CA SER A 59 -3.31 -5.00 8.49
C SER A 59 -1.82 -4.65 8.60
N GLU A 60 -1.26 -4.00 7.58
CA GLU A 60 0.11 -3.46 7.58
C GLU A 60 0.19 -2.02 8.14
N GLY A 61 -0.92 -1.47 8.66
CA GLY A 61 -0.96 -0.18 9.33
C GLY A 61 -1.22 1.03 8.44
N PHE A 62 -1.58 0.83 7.17
CA PHE A 62 -2.04 1.94 6.31
C PHE A 62 -3.44 2.39 6.70
N THR A 63 -3.70 3.69 6.58
CA THR A 63 -5.03 4.28 6.73
C THR A 63 -5.43 5.04 5.46
N PRO A 64 -6.72 5.09 5.10
CA PRO A 64 -7.17 5.89 3.96
C PRO A 64 -6.82 7.37 4.14
N LEU A 65 -6.10 7.93 3.17
CA LEU A 65 -5.73 9.35 3.16
C LEU A 65 -6.53 10.18 2.14
N ASN A 66 -6.87 9.59 1.00
CA ASN A 66 -7.61 10.23 -0.07
C ASN A 66 -8.69 9.28 -0.59
N VAL A 67 -9.91 9.78 -0.79
CA VAL A 67 -11.00 9.04 -1.41
C VAL A 67 -11.48 9.85 -2.61
N VAL A 68 -11.36 9.25 -3.79
CA VAL A 68 -11.78 9.86 -5.06
C VAL A 68 -13.14 9.30 -5.44
N PHE A 69 -14.10 10.19 -5.72
CA PHE A 69 -15.45 9.81 -6.15
C PHE A 69 -15.57 9.94 -7.67
N GLU A 70 -16.15 8.91 -8.30
CA GLU A 70 -16.51 8.92 -9.71
C GLU A 70 -18.03 8.81 -9.84
N ARG A 71 -18.63 9.66 -10.69
CA ARG A 71 -20.03 9.53 -11.13
C ARG A 71 -20.04 9.30 -12.64
N LYS A 72 -20.54 8.14 -13.06
CA LYS A 72 -20.81 7.88 -14.48
C LYS A 72 -21.97 8.76 -14.96
N LEU A 73 -21.81 9.39 -16.12
CA LEU A 73 -22.80 10.29 -16.73
C LEU A 73 -23.54 9.66 -17.92
N LEU A 74 -23.13 8.45 -18.31
CA LEU A 74 -23.69 7.66 -19.39
C LEU A 74 -24.14 6.30 -18.83
#